data_AF-A0A3N5ZGM2-F1
#
_entry.id   AF-A0A3N5ZGM2-F1
#
_cell.length_a   1.000
_cell.length_b   1.000
_cell.length_c   1.000
_cell.angle_alpha   90.00
_cell.angle_beta   90.00
_cell.angle_gamma   90.00
#
_symmetry.space_group_name_H-M   'P 1'
#
loop_
_entity.id
_entity.type
_entity.pdbx_description
1 polymer ?
#
loop_
_entity_poly.entity_id
_entity_poly.type
_entity_poly.pdbx_seq_one_letter_code
_entity_poly.pdbx_strand_id
1 'polypeptide(L)'
;MGLGLQPVRSRRFVTNLLLLSFLVSAVSGVVLFFRPEGSLARWVGWSVFGLDKKRWEAVHLVFVAAFLLASIAHIAYNWRPLIAHLRERAAALGSARPMLRPSRELLAAVAVIGAVFAGTLAEWQPLAAVVSLRTAMKDGAFVTTTPPPMPDADRVTVTELCGRTGLAEAQAIANARANGIEISSTSMTLAAGARAHARSPEAVYRAILGQQDGRIARP
;
A
#
# COMPACT_ATOMS: atom_id res chain seq x y z
N MET A 1 6.33 -33.28 -30.09
CA MET A 1 6.28 -33.43 -28.63
C MET A 1 5.12 -32.58 -28.12
N GLY A 2 3.90 -33.14 -28.11
CA GLY A 2 2.70 -32.39 -27.76
C GLY A 2 2.65 -32.16 -26.25
N LEU A 3 2.58 -30.90 -25.83
CA LEU A 3 2.26 -30.54 -24.44
C LEU A 3 0.82 -30.98 -24.16
N GLY A 4 0.65 -32.24 -23.75
CA GLY A 4 -0.63 -32.80 -23.32
C GLY A 4 -1.05 -32.18 -22.00
N LEU A 5 -1.63 -30.98 -22.06
CA LEU A 5 -2.18 -30.32 -20.89
C LEU A 5 -3.39 -31.12 -20.40
N GLN A 6 -3.27 -31.64 -19.18
CA GLN A 6 -4.35 -32.35 -18.50
C GLN A 6 -5.55 -31.39 -18.28
N PRO A 7 -6.79 -31.90 -18.27
CA PRO A 7 -7.97 -31.07 -18.04
C PRO A 7 -7.93 -30.40 -16.65
N VAL A 8 -8.43 -29.16 -16.58
CA VAL A 8 -8.43 -28.36 -15.36
C VAL A 8 -9.30 -29.03 -14.30
N ARG A 9 -8.69 -29.40 -13.17
CA ARG A 9 -9.41 -29.92 -12.01
C ARG A 9 -9.85 -28.77 -11.11
N SER A 10 -11.15 -28.44 -11.11
CA SER A 10 -11.70 -27.22 -10.47
C SER A 10 -11.27 -27.01 -9.02
N ARG A 11 -11.23 -28.07 -8.19
CA ARG A 11 -10.77 -27.97 -6.79
C ARG A 11 -9.30 -27.56 -6.67
N ARG A 12 -8.43 -28.21 -7.44
CA ARG A 12 -6.98 -27.91 -7.44
C ARG A 12 -6.71 -26.51 -8.01
N PHE A 13 -7.44 -26.16 -9.07
CA PHE A 13 -7.40 -24.83 -9.65
C PHE A 13 -7.78 -23.76 -8.62
N VAL A 14 -8.91 -23.91 -7.92
CA VAL A 14 -9.34 -22.93 -6.91
C VAL A 14 -8.36 -22.83 -5.73
N THR A 15 -7.81 -23.95 -5.25
CA THR A 15 -6.79 -23.90 -4.19
C THR A 15 -5.52 -23.17 -4.64
N ASN A 16 -5.05 -23.41 -5.87
CA ASN A 16 -3.89 -22.70 -6.41
C ASN A 16 -4.20 -21.21 -6.64
N LEU A 17 -5.39 -20.89 -7.15
CA LEU A 17 -5.85 -19.52 -7.33
C LEU A 17 -5.92 -18.78 -5.99
N LEU A 18 -6.44 -19.41 -4.95
CA LEU A 18 -6.49 -18.89 -3.59
C LEU A 18 -5.08 -18.57 -3.06
N LEU A 19 -4.15 -19.52 -3.19
CA LEU A 19 -2.76 -19.35 -2.74
C LEU A 19 -2.05 -18.21 -3.49
N LEU A 20 -2.12 -18.21 -4.82
CA LEU A 20 -1.43 -17.20 -5.63
C LEU A 20 -2.02 -15.80 -5.41
N SER A 21 -3.35 -15.69 -5.35
CA SER A 21 -4.02 -14.41 -5.07
C SER A 21 -3.71 -13.88 -3.66
N PHE A 22 -3.61 -14.77 -2.66
CA PHE A 22 -3.13 -14.42 -1.32
C PHE A 22 -1.70 -13.86 -1.34
N LEU A 23 -0.76 -14.53 -2.03
CA LEU A 23 0.64 -14.09 -2.07
C LEU A 23 0.77 -12.70 -2.70
N VAL A 24 0.09 -12.45 -3.83
CA VAL A 24 0.11 -11.13 -4.47
C VAL A 24 -0.56 -10.07 -3.58
N SER A 25 -1.67 -10.41 -2.92
CA SER A 25 -2.36 -9.51 -1.98
C SER A 25 -1.49 -9.18 -0.77
N ALA A 26 -0.75 -10.15 -0.22
CA ALA A 26 0.15 -9.95 0.91
C ALA A 26 1.33 -9.05 0.52
N VAL A 27 2.01 -9.33 -0.60
CA VAL A 27 3.12 -8.51 -1.09
C VAL A 27 2.67 -7.09 -1.37
N SER A 28 1.57 -6.91 -2.10
CA SER A 28 1.03 -5.58 -2.38
C SER A 28 0.57 -4.86 -1.11
N GLY A 29 0.01 -5.56 -0.12
CA GLY A 29 -0.33 -5.01 1.18
C GLY A 29 0.88 -4.50 1.95
N VAL A 30 1.99 -5.26 1.95
CA VAL A 30 3.27 -4.84 2.55
C VAL A 30 3.84 -3.61 1.82
N VAL A 31 3.85 -3.60 0.49
CA VAL A 31 4.30 -2.44 -0.28
C VAL A 31 3.45 -1.20 0.03
N LEU A 32 2.13 -1.37 0.14
CA LEU A 32 1.21 -0.30 0.50
C LEU A 32 1.27 0.12 1.97
N PHE A 33 1.87 -0.69 2.85
CA PHE A 33 2.09 -0.34 4.25
C PHE A 33 3.16 0.74 4.40
N PHE A 34 4.22 0.68 3.59
CA PHE A 34 5.35 1.61 3.62
C PHE A 34 5.15 2.91 2.82
N ARG A 35 3.98 3.07 2.18
CA ARG A 35 3.72 4.26 1.37
C ARG A 35 3.37 5.47 2.26
N PRO A 36 3.82 6.68 1.89
CA PRO A 36 3.26 7.91 2.44
C PRO A 36 1.80 8.13 2.00
N GLU A 37 1.02 8.83 2.81
CA GLU A 37 -0.41 9.03 2.58
C GLU A 37 -0.72 10.27 1.72
N GLY A 38 -1.97 10.35 1.26
CA GLY A 38 -2.46 11.52 0.53
C GLY A 38 -1.65 11.91 -0.71
N SER A 39 -1.48 13.23 -0.88
CA SER A 39 -0.68 13.88 -1.92
C SER A 39 0.83 13.71 -1.73
N LEU A 40 1.26 13.35 -0.51
CA LEU A 40 2.69 13.24 -0.18
C LEU A 40 3.40 12.17 -1.01
N ALA A 41 2.72 11.05 -1.31
CA ALA A 41 3.23 10.05 -2.24
C ALA A 41 3.51 10.59 -3.64
N ARG A 42 2.70 11.54 -4.12
CA ARG A 42 2.95 12.19 -5.42
C ARG A 42 4.06 13.21 -5.28
N TRP A 43 4.07 13.98 -4.20
CA TRP A 43 5.07 14.99 -3.89
C TRP A 43 6.50 14.45 -3.91
N VAL A 44 6.74 13.33 -3.23
CA VAL A 44 8.07 12.69 -3.16
C VAL A 44 8.34 11.77 -4.35
N GLY A 45 7.39 11.61 -5.28
CA GLY A 45 7.51 10.69 -6.41
C GLY A 45 7.64 9.22 -5.99
N TRP A 46 6.91 8.82 -4.93
CA TRP A 46 7.01 7.48 -4.36
C TRP A 46 6.68 6.41 -5.41
N SER A 47 7.59 5.45 -5.56
CA SER A 47 7.41 4.27 -6.40
C SER A 47 8.21 3.09 -5.86
N VAL A 48 7.71 1.88 -6.11
CA VAL A 48 8.39 0.62 -5.78
C VAL A 48 8.26 -0.29 -7.00
N PHE A 49 9.38 -0.87 -7.45
CA PHE A 49 9.46 -1.67 -8.68
C PHE A 49 8.86 -0.99 -9.93
N GLY A 50 9.02 0.34 -10.03
CA GLY A 50 8.50 1.14 -11.16
C GLY A 50 6.98 1.36 -11.16
N LEU A 51 6.29 0.92 -10.11
CA LEU A 51 4.86 1.20 -9.91
C LEU A 51 4.68 2.28 -8.86
N ASP A 52 3.86 3.28 -9.19
CA ASP A 52 3.46 4.32 -8.25
C ASP A 52 2.40 3.80 -7.26
N LYS A 53 2.03 4.66 -6.31
CA LYS A 53 0.98 4.39 -5.33
C LYS A 53 -0.32 3.90 -5.96
N LYS A 54 -0.79 4.55 -7.03
CA LYS A 54 -2.09 4.23 -7.64
C LYS A 54 -2.08 2.86 -8.29
N ARG A 55 -0.98 2.50 -8.96
CA ARG A 55 -0.83 1.18 -9.57
C ARG A 55 -0.75 0.08 -8.53
N TRP A 56 -0.03 0.30 -7.42
CA TRP A 56 -0.02 -0.66 -6.30
C TRP A 56 -1.40 -0.81 -5.64
N GLU A 57 -2.16 0.28 -5.48
CA GLU A 57 -3.55 0.23 -5.00
C GLU A 57 -4.43 -0.63 -5.92
N ALA A 58 -4.31 -0.44 -7.24
CA ALA A 58 -5.06 -1.21 -8.22
C ALA A 58 -4.71 -2.71 -8.18
N VAL A 59 -3.41 -3.04 -8.13
CA VAL A 59 -2.96 -4.43 -7.96
C VAL A 59 -3.55 -5.03 -6.69
N HIS A 60 -3.39 -4.36 -5.54
CA HIS A 60 -3.89 -4.88 -4.27
C HIS A 60 -5.41 -5.09 -4.30
N LEU A 61 -6.18 -4.11 -4.78
CA LEU A 61 -7.63 -4.18 -4.81
C LEU A 61 -8.14 -5.34 -5.68
N VAL A 62 -7.59 -5.49 -6.90
CA VAL A 62 -8.01 -6.54 -7.83
C VAL A 62 -7.66 -7.92 -7.29
N PHE A 63 -6.46 -8.08 -6.72
CA PHE A 63 -6.03 -9.38 -6.19
C PHE A 63 -6.74 -9.75 -4.88
N VAL A 64 -7.09 -8.78 -4.03
CA VAL A 64 -7.95 -9.03 -2.85
C VAL A 64 -9.34 -9.45 -3.30
N ALA A 65 -9.93 -8.81 -4.32
CA ALA A 65 -11.21 -9.23 -4.88
C ALA A 65 -11.14 -10.67 -5.43
N ALA A 66 -10.09 -11.00 -6.19
CA ALA A 66 -9.87 -12.37 -6.68
C ALA A 66 -9.69 -13.37 -5.52
N PHE A 67 -8.96 -13.00 -4.47
CA PHE A 67 -8.77 -13.82 -3.27
C PHE A 67 -10.09 -14.08 -2.54
N LEU A 68 -10.96 -13.07 -2.41
CA LEU A 68 -12.28 -13.23 -1.79
C LEU A 68 -13.18 -14.17 -2.61
N LEU A 69 -13.22 -13.99 -3.94
CA LEU A 69 -13.99 -14.87 -4.83
C LEU A 69 -13.47 -16.31 -4.78
N ALA A 70 -12.14 -16.49 -4.81
CA ALA A 70 -11.51 -17.80 -4.66
C ALA A 70 -11.80 -18.42 -3.30
N SER A 71 -11.87 -17.62 -2.22
CA SER A 71 -12.21 -18.08 -0.87
C SER A 71 -13.64 -18.60 -0.81
N ILE A 72 -14.60 -17.87 -1.40
CA ILE A 72 -16.00 -18.30 -1.49
C ILE A 72 -16.09 -19.61 -2.27
N ALA A 73 -15.45 -19.69 -3.44
CA ALA A 73 -15.41 -20.91 -4.25
C ALA A 73 -14.75 -22.07 -3.50
N HIS A 74 -13.68 -21.80 -2.75
CA HIS A 74 -12.98 -22.81 -1.95
C HIS A 74 -13.89 -23.37 -0.86
N ILE A 75 -14.63 -22.52 -0.15
CA ILE A 75 -15.62 -22.93 0.85
C ILE A 75 -16.74 -23.74 0.19
N ALA A 76 -17.26 -23.29 -0.97
CA ALA A 76 -18.33 -24.00 -1.68
C ALA A 76 -17.89 -25.40 -2.12
N TYR A 77 -16.70 -25.55 -2.72
CA TYR A 77 -16.18 -26.85 -3.14
C TYR A 77 -15.81 -27.78 -1.98
N ASN A 78 -15.49 -27.22 -0.81
CA ASN A 78 -15.13 -27.95 0.40
C ASN A 78 -16.23 -27.90 1.48
N TRP A 79 -17.47 -27.57 1.08
CA TRP A 79 -18.60 -27.41 2.00
C TRP A 79 -18.93 -28.69 2.76
N ARG A 80 -18.89 -29.84 2.07
CA ARG A 80 -19.16 -31.15 2.68
C ARG A 80 -18.15 -31.49 3.79
N PRO A 81 -16.83 -31.44 3.57
CA PRO A 81 -15.83 -31.58 4.64
C PRO A 81 -16.02 -30.60 5.80
N LEU A 82 -16.30 -29.32 5.51
CA LEU A 82 -16.51 -28.30 6.52
C LEU A 82 -17.72 -28.63 7.41
N ILE A 83 -18.85 -28.96 6.80
CA ILE A 83 -20.08 -29.34 7.52
C ILE A 83 -19.92 -30.69 8.21
N ALA A 84 -19.19 -31.65 7.64
CA ALA A 84 -18.89 -32.92 8.32
C ALA A 84 -18.09 -32.66 9.59
N HIS A 85 -17.05 -31.82 9.54
CA HIS A 85 -16.29 -31.43 10.72
C HIS A 85 -17.16 -30.73 11.79
N LEU A 86 -18.07 -29.85 11.36
CA LEU A 86 -19.01 -29.18 12.26
C LEU A 86 -20.08 -30.13 12.80
N ARG A 87 -20.56 -31.09 12.00
CA ARG A 87 -21.58 -32.09 12.36
C ARG A 87 -21.03 -33.19 13.25
N GLU A 88 -19.81 -33.66 13.05
CA GLU A 88 -19.13 -34.59 13.96
C GLU A 88 -19.00 -33.95 15.34
N ARG A 89 -18.71 -32.65 15.40
CA ARG A 89 -18.78 -31.88 16.64
C ARG A 89 -20.22 -31.75 17.16
N ALA A 90 -21.22 -31.51 16.30
CA ALA A 90 -22.63 -31.39 16.67
C ALA A 90 -23.36 -32.70 17.03
N ALA A 91 -22.90 -33.85 16.55
CA ALA A 91 -23.43 -35.17 16.92
C ALA A 91 -22.86 -35.61 18.27
N ALA A 92 -21.61 -35.23 18.58
CA ALA A 92 -21.06 -35.36 19.92
C ALA A 92 -21.82 -34.51 20.97
N LEU A 93 -22.51 -33.45 20.52
CA LEU A 93 -23.46 -32.64 21.30
C LEU A 93 -24.74 -33.46 21.67
N GLY A 94 -25.18 -34.48 20.94
CA GLY A 94 -26.39 -35.26 21.30
C GLY A 94 -26.22 -36.30 22.42
N SER A 95 -25.00 -36.57 22.88
CA SER A 95 -24.71 -37.57 23.93
C SER A 95 -24.50 -36.89 25.28
N ALA A 96 -24.94 -37.51 26.38
CA ALA A 96 -24.91 -37.00 27.76
C ALA A 96 -23.50 -36.81 28.38
N ARG A 97 -22.54 -36.26 27.62
CA ARG A 97 -21.24 -35.78 28.10
C ARG A 97 -21.23 -34.25 28.14
N PRO A 98 -20.57 -33.60 29.11
CA PRO A 98 -20.62 -32.14 29.28
C PRO A 98 -20.12 -31.42 28.02
N MET A 99 -21.00 -30.58 27.47
CA MET A 99 -21.23 -30.42 26.02
C MET A 99 -20.98 -28.98 25.53
N LEU A 100 -20.11 -28.24 26.19
CA LEU A 100 -19.82 -26.82 25.90
C LEU A 100 -18.32 -26.56 25.85
N ARG A 101 -17.53 -27.53 25.39
CA ARG A 101 -16.08 -27.34 25.21
C ARG A 101 -15.77 -27.22 23.72
N PRO A 102 -15.74 -26.01 23.14
CA PRO A 102 -15.00 -25.78 21.90
C PRO A 102 -13.62 -26.45 22.01
N SER A 103 -13.14 -27.05 20.91
CA SER A 103 -11.80 -27.66 20.89
C SER A 103 -10.82 -26.65 21.46
N ARG A 104 -9.90 -27.10 22.33
CA ARG A 104 -8.90 -26.21 22.96
C ARG A 104 -8.20 -25.32 21.92
N GLU A 105 -8.00 -25.83 20.72
CA GLU A 105 -7.47 -25.10 19.55
C GLU A 105 -8.35 -23.93 19.08
N LEU A 106 -9.67 -24.12 19.02
CA LEU A 106 -10.62 -23.06 18.64
C LEU A 106 -10.69 -22.00 19.74
N LEU A 107 -10.74 -22.42 21.01
CA LEU A 107 -10.65 -21.48 22.14
C LEU A 107 -9.35 -20.71 22.10
N ALA A 108 -8.22 -21.38 21.85
CA ALA A 108 -6.92 -20.73 21.74
C ALA A 108 -6.91 -19.73 20.57
N ALA A 109 -7.43 -20.10 19.40
CA ALA A 109 -7.51 -19.20 18.25
C ALA A 109 -8.39 -17.97 18.55
N VAL A 110 -9.58 -18.17 19.13
CA VAL A 110 -10.48 -17.08 19.53
C VAL A 110 -9.83 -16.21 20.60
N ALA A 111 -9.18 -16.80 21.60
CA ALA A 111 -8.48 -16.08 22.65
C ALA A 111 -7.32 -15.25 22.09
N VAL A 112 -6.54 -15.80 21.16
CA VAL A 112 -5.44 -15.08 20.49
C VAL A 112 -5.99 -13.91 19.68
N ILE A 113 -7.02 -14.11 18.85
CA ILE A 113 -7.63 -13.02 18.08
C ILE A 113 -8.24 -11.97 19.00
N GLY A 114 -8.94 -12.39 20.05
CA GLY A 114 -9.50 -11.50 21.07
C GLY A 114 -8.44 -10.70 21.81
N ALA A 115 -7.31 -11.32 22.16
CA ALA A 115 -6.19 -10.67 22.81
C ALA A 115 -5.49 -9.68 21.87
N VAL A 116 -5.29 -10.01 20.59
CA VAL A 116 -4.74 -9.09 19.59
C VAL A 116 -5.69 -7.90 19.38
N PHE A 117 -7.00 -8.16 19.28
CA PHE A 117 -8.00 -7.11 19.14
C PHE A 117 -8.03 -6.16 20.34
N ALA A 118 -8.16 -6.71 21.55
CA ALA A 118 -8.16 -5.94 22.79
C ALA A 118 -6.84 -5.20 23.01
N GLY A 119 -5.71 -5.86 22.73
CA GLY A 119 -4.38 -5.25 22.80
C GLY A 119 -4.20 -4.11 21.80
N THR A 120 -4.79 -4.20 20.61
CA THR A 120 -4.78 -3.11 19.62
C THR A 120 -5.57 -1.90 20.14
N LEU A 121 -6.77 -2.12 20.71
CA LEU A 121 -7.58 -1.04 21.29
C LEU A 121 -6.95 -0.41 22.53
N ALA A 122 -6.20 -1.20 23.30
CA ALA A 122 -5.48 -0.75 24.49
C ALA A 122 -4.07 -0.19 24.20
N GLU A 123 -3.69 -0.07 22.92
CA GLU A 123 -2.35 0.39 22.49
C GLU A 123 -1.20 -0.40 23.14
N TRP A 124 -1.40 -1.71 23.35
CA TRP A 124 -0.41 -2.57 23.97
C TRP A 124 0.77 -2.85 23.03
N GLN A 125 2.00 -2.75 23.54
CA GLN A 125 3.20 -3.21 22.85
C GLN A 125 3.22 -4.74 22.71
N PRO A 126 3.57 -5.30 21.53
CA PRO A 126 4.20 -4.66 20.38
C PRO A 126 3.22 -4.12 19.31
N LEU A 127 1.91 -4.25 19.51
CA LEU A 127 0.90 -3.88 18.50
C LEU A 127 0.91 -2.37 18.23
N ALA A 128 1.04 -1.56 19.29
CA ALA A 128 1.17 -0.11 19.15
C ALA A 128 2.37 0.29 18.28
N ALA A 129 3.52 -0.38 18.40
CA ALA A 129 4.69 -0.08 17.56
C ALA A 129 4.41 -0.24 16.05
N VAL A 130 3.62 -1.23 15.66
CA VAL A 130 3.21 -1.41 14.24
C VAL A 130 2.34 -0.24 13.78
N VAL A 131 1.43 0.23 14.63
CA VAL A 131 0.59 1.41 14.35
C VAL A 131 1.43 2.67 14.26
N SER A 132 2.34 2.90 15.21
CA SER A 132 3.26 4.05 15.22
C SER A 132 4.14 4.09 13.98
N LEU A 133 4.68 2.92 13.57
CA LEU A 133 5.47 2.79 12.34
C LEU A 133 4.65 3.20 11.12
N ARG A 134 3.39 2.72 11.02
CA ARG A 134 2.50 3.14 9.94
C ARG A 134 2.29 4.65 9.97
N THR A 135 2.01 5.26 11.13
CA THR A 135 1.83 6.72 11.24
C THR A 135 3.05 7.50 10.78
N ALA A 136 4.25 7.11 11.21
CA ALA A 136 5.49 7.76 10.77
C ALA A 136 5.71 7.65 9.24
N MET A 137 5.37 6.49 8.66
CA MET A 137 5.42 6.30 7.20
C MET A 137 4.39 7.18 6.47
N LYS A 138 3.17 7.28 6.99
CA LYS A 138 2.09 8.11 6.42
C LYS A 138 2.49 9.57 6.32
N ASP A 139 3.11 10.09 7.37
CA ASP A 139 3.56 11.49 7.49
C ASP A 139 4.84 11.76 6.69
N GLY A 140 5.39 10.72 6.04
CA GLY A 140 6.56 10.81 5.18
C GLY A 140 7.85 11.15 5.92
N ALA A 141 7.92 10.80 7.22
CA ALA A 141 9.07 11.08 8.08
C ALA A 141 10.41 10.56 7.51
N PHE A 142 10.37 9.54 6.66
CA PHE A 142 11.55 8.88 6.10
C PHE A 142 11.83 9.23 4.62
N VAL A 143 10.92 9.93 3.95
CA VAL A 143 10.96 10.11 2.48
C VAL A 143 10.87 11.56 2.03
N THR A 144 10.46 12.48 2.91
CA THR A 144 10.26 13.89 2.58
C THR A 144 11.47 14.69 3.06
N THR A 145 12.12 15.45 2.18
CA THR A 145 13.21 16.36 2.57
C THR A 145 12.68 17.78 2.78
N THR A 146 11.78 18.20 1.89
CA THR A 146 11.10 19.49 1.91
C THR A 146 9.60 19.25 1.94
N PRO A 147 8.87 19.68 2.98
CA PRO A 147 7.44 19.47 3.06
C PRO A 147 6.72 20.20 1.91
N PRO A 148 5.59 19.65 1.42
CA PRO A 148 4.83 20.32 0.38
C PRO A 148 4.30 21.66 0.90
N PRO A 149 4.51 22.76 0.16
CA PRO A 149 4.12 24.11 0.62
C PRO A 149 2.61 24.32 0.74
N MET A 150 1.81 23.44 0.12
CA MET A 150 0.35 23.40 0.24
C MET A 150 -0.18 22.00 -0.08
N PRO A 151 -1.44 21.68 0.27
CA PRO A 151 -2.11 20.48 -0.21
C PRO A 151 -2.06 20.39 -1.73
N ASP A 152 -1.87 19.17 -2.25
CA ASP A 152 -1.76 18.90 -3.69
C ASP A 152 -0.75 19.79 -4.45
N ALA A 153 0.34 20.22 -3.78
CA ALA A 153 1.40 21.04 -4.38
C ALA A 153 1.95 20.47 -5.70
N ASP A 154 1.91 19.15 -5.88
CA ASP A 154 2.29 18.50 -7.14
C ASP A 154 1.50 19.00 -8.36
N ARG A 155 0.28 19.52 -8.17
CA ARG A 155 -0.62 19.99 -9.22
C ARG A 155 -0.52 21.49 -9.49
N VAL A 156 0.22 22.22 -8.68
CA VAL A 156 0.38 23.67 -8.82
C VAL A 156 1.25 23.99 -10.02
N THR A 157 0.92 25.05 -10.75
CA THR A 157 1.70 25.54 -11.90
C THR A 157 2.91 26.35 -11.44
N VAL A 158 3.91 26.51 -12.30
CA VAL A 158 5.07 27.37 -11.98
C VAL A 158 4.61 28.82 -11.77
N THR A 159 3.69 29.34 -12.59
CA THR A 159 3.10 30.68 -12.41
C THR A 159 2.43 30.83 -11.05
N GLU A 160 1.56 29.89 -10.68
CA GLU A 160 0.87 29.95 -9.39
C GLU A 160 1.86 29.86 -8.22
N LEU A 161 2.88 29.00 -8.33
CA LEU A 161 3.93 28.89 -7.33
C LEU A 161 4.71 30.21 -7.17
N CYS A 162 5.08 30.83 -8.29
CA CYS A 162 5.76 32.14 -8.31
C CYS A 162 4.90 33.22 -7.65
N GLY A 163 3.61 33.28 -8.00
CA GLY A 163 2.66 34.23 -7.40
C GLY A 163 2.51 34.07 -5.88
N ARG A 164 2.57 32.83 -5.37
CA ARG A 164 2.48 32.55 -3.92
C ARG A 164 3.77 32.83 -3.15
N THR A 165 4.91 32.66 -3.79
CA THR A 165 6.23 32.80 -3.15
C THR A 165 6.84 34.19 -3.34
N GLY A 166 6.27 35.01 -4.23
CA GLY A 166 6.85 36.29 -4.64
C GLY A 166 8.08 36.15 -5.54
N LEU A 167 8.40 34.93 -5.99
CA LEU A 167 9.53 34.67 -6.88
C LEU A 167 9.19 35.12 -8.30
N ALA A 168 10.05 35.93 -8.92
CA ALA A 168 9.87 36.31 -10.31
C ALA A 168 9.99 35.07 -11.22
N GLU A 169 9.09 34.92 -12.20
CA GLU A 169 9.08 33.74 -13.10
C GLU A 169 10.41 33.56 -13.84
N ALA A 170 11.04 34.66 -14.26
CA ALA A 170 12.36 34.63 -14.88
C ALA A 170 13.43 34.02 -13.96
N GLN A 171 13.38 34.35 -12.66
CA GLN A 171 14.28 33.79 -11.66
C GLN A 171 13.98 32.31 -11.41
N ALA A 172 12.70 31.94 -11.33
CA ALA A 172 12.27 30.55 -11.18
C ALA A 172 12.79 29.66 -12.33
N ILE A 173 12.69 30.15 -13.57
CA ILE A 173 13.20 29.45 -14.76
C ILE A 173 14.72 29.34 -14.73
N ALA A 174 15.43 30.42 -14.36
CA ALA A 174 16.88 30.41 -14.23
C ALA A 174 17.36 29.42 -13.17
N ASN A 175 16.73 29.42 -11.99
CA ASN A 175 17.03 28.50 -10.89
C ASN A 175 16.77 27.04 -11.30
N ALA A 176 15.62 26.76 -11.93
CA ALA A 176 15.28 25.43 -12.38
C ALA A 176 16.29 24.91 -13.43
N ARG A 177 16.64 25.75 -14.41
CA ARG A 177 17.63 25.41 -15.44
C ARG A 177 19.01 25.14 -14.83
N ALA A 178 19.43 25.93 -13.85
CA ALA A 178 20.69 25.70 -13.13
C ALA A 178 20.72 24.35 -12.39
N ASN A 179 19.55 23.80 -12.04
CA ASN A 179 19.40 22.49 -11.40
C ASN A 179 19.01 21.37 -12.40
N GLY A 180 19.18 21.60 -13.71
CA GLY A 180 18.94 20.59 -14.75
C GLY A 180 17.46 20.33 -15.05
N ILE A 181 16.57 21.28 -14.73
CA ILE A 181 15.13 21.20 -14.99
C ILE A 181 14.74 22.28 -15.98
N GLU A 182 14.32 21.86 -17.17
CA GLU A 182 13.82 22.78 -18.19
C GLU A 182 12.31 23.00 -18.01
N ILE A 183 11.92 24.28 -17.89
CA ILE A 183 10.53 24.71 -17.79
C ILE A 183 10.13 25.29 -19.15
N SER A 184 9.46 24.48 -19.98
CA SER A 184 9.02 24.90 -21.32
C SER A 184 7.84 25.87 -21.29
N SER A 185 7.07 25.88 -20.20
CA SER A 185 5.95 26.81 -19.97
C SER A 185 5.71 26.96 -18.48
N THR A 186 5.41 28.18 -18.03
CA THR A 186 5.09 28.45 -16.61
C THR A 186 3.71 27.94 -16.20
N SER A 187 2.85 27.60 -17.18
CA SER A 187 1.59 26.88 -16.96
C SER A 187 1.78 25.38 -16.65
N MET A 188 2.98 24.85 -16.82
CA MET A 188 3.30 23.46 -16.48
C MET A 188 3.18 23.23 -14.97
N THR A 189 2.62 22.10 -14.57
CA THR A 189 2.55 21.70 -13.15
C THR A 189 3.87 21.13 -12.65
N LEU A 190 4.12 21.17 -11.34
CA LEU A 190 5.30 20.54 -10.74
C LEU A 190 5.36 19.04 -11.06
N ALA A 191 4.22 18.34 -11.06
CA ALA A 191 4.13 16.93 -11.45
C ALA A 191 4.46 16.70 -12.93
N ALA A 192 4.08 17.62 -13.82
CA ALA A 192 4.44 17.50 -15.24
C ALA A 192 5.95 17.69 -15.45
N GLY A 193 6.55 18.70 -14.80
CA GLY A 193 8.00 18.90 -14.81
C GLY A 193 8.75 17.70 -14.23
N ALA A 194 8.26 17.15 -13.12
CA ALA A 194 8.83 15.99 -12.46
C ALA A 194 8.89 14.78 -13.41
N ARG A 195 7.79 14.50 -14.13
CA ARG A 195 7.71 13.41 -15.10
C ARG A 195 8.65 13.62 -16.29
N ALA A 196 8.75 14.84 -16.81
CA ALA A 196 9.61 15.15 -17.96
C ALA A 196 11.10 14.92 -17.65
N HIS A 197 11.50 15.10 -16.40
CA HIS A 197 12.90 15.06 -15.97
C HIS A 197 13.26 13.84 -15.11
N ALA A 198 12.35 12.86 -14.98
CA ALA A 198 12.50 11.70 -14.09
C ALA A 198 12.89 12.09 -12.64
N ARG A 199 12.29 13.17 -12.14
CA ARG A 199 12.46 13.72 -10.79
C ARG A 199 11.15 13.65 -10.01
N SER A 200 11.18 13.98 -8.72
CA SER A 200 9.97 14.19 -7.90
C SER A 200 9.47 15.64 -8.02
N PRO A 201 8.16 15.91 -7.80
CA PRO A 201 7.65 17.27 -7.66
C PRO A 201 8.40 18.10 -6.60
N GLU A 202 8.82 17.46 -5.51
CA GLU A 202 9.68 18.06 -4.49
C GLU A 202 11.01 18.57 -5.07
N ALA A 203 11.69 17.78 -5.90
CA ALA A 203 12.94 18.18 -6.53
C ALA A 203 12.73 19.35 -7.52
N VAL A 204 11.62 19.35 -8.26
CA VAL A 204 11.24 20.47 -9.14
C VAL A 204 11.00 21.74 -8.34
N TYR A 205 10.29 21.63 -7.22
CA TYR A 205 10.03 22.76 -6.32
C TYR A 205 11.32 23.36 -5.76
N ARG A 206 12.22 22.52 -5.24
CA ARG A 206 13.52 22.95 -4.73
C ARG A 206 14.36 23.63 -5.80
N ALA A 207 14.39 23.04 -6.99
CA ALA A 207 15.09 23.61 -8.15
C ALA A 207 14.55 24.99 -8.51
N ILE A 208 13.22 25.20 -8.51
CA ILE A 208 12.60 26.51 -8.75
C ILE A 208 13.01 27.53 -7.69
N LEU A 209 13.04 27.13 -6.42
CA LEU A 209 13.48 28.01 -5.33
C LEU A 209 14.99 28.24 -5.27
N GLY A 210 15.78 27.61 -6.15
CA GLY A 210 17.23 27.69 -6.11
C GLY A 210 17.85 26.96 -4.92
N GLN A 211 17.10 26.08 -4.25
CA GLN A 211 17.60 25.25 -3.17
C GLN A 211 18.33 24.04 -3.78
N GLN A 212 19.66 24.05 -3.75
CA GLN A 212 20.47 22.94 -4.27
C GLN A 212 20.08 21.61 -3.61
N ASP A 213 20.13 20.51 -4.36
CA ASP A 213 20.05 19.15 -3.80
C ASP A 213 21.10 19.06 -2.69
N GLY A 214 20.65 18.99 -1.44
CA GLY A 214 21.48 18.68 -0.30
C GLY A 214 21.92 17.23 -0.39
N ARG A 215 22.75 16.88 -1.37
CA ARG A 215 23.70 15.79 -1.23
C ARG A 215 24.69 16.23 -0.16
N ILE A 216 24.23 16.24 1.08
CA ILE A 216 25.11 15.99 2.20
C ILE A 216 25.65 14.59 1.88
N ALA A 217 26.94 14.53 1.56
CA ALA A 217 27.70 13.30 1.65
C ALA A 217 27.40 12.74 3.04
N ARG A 218 26.52 11.73 3.11
CA ARG A 218 26.41 10.94 4.34
C ARG A 218 27.73 10.18 4.45
N PRO A 219 28.40 10.20 5.61
CA PRO A 219 29.61 9.41 5.83
C PRO A 219 29.35 7.92 5.57
#